data_AF-A0A1I2Z1Q2-F1
#
_entry.id   AF-A0A1I2Z1Q2-F1
#
_cell.length_a   1.000
_cell.length_b   1.000
_cell.length_c   1.000
_cell.angle_alpha   90.00
_cell.angle_beta   90.00
_cell.angle_gamma   90.00
#
_symmetry.space_group_name_H-M   'P 1'
#
loop_
_entity.id
_entity.type
_entity.pdbx_description
1 polymer ?
#
loop_
_entity_poly.entity_id
_entity_poly.type
_entity_poly.pdbx_seq_one_letter_code
_entity_poly.pdbx_strand_id
1 'polypeptide(L)'
;MLKKSVKSKIAIFVLSLTMLLGTASLAMAGVAPVDKAAANGVSAPQSIESIHYHVTGTTYIRSGPGTSYSILRTVYAGDTVWYNSELTDYGNGWTPVYIGSTEGYILDSKIQEY
;
A
#
# COMPACT_ATOMS: atom_id res chain seq x y z
N MET A 1 30.63 19.32 16.56
CA MET A 1 30.00 18.08 17.11
C MET A 1 28.92 18.57 18.07
N LEU A 2 27.62 18.28 18.00
CA LEU A 2 26.91 17.03 17.71
C LEU A 2 25.44 17.43 17.41
N LYS A 3 24.89 17.14 16.23
CA LYS A 3 23.46 17.41 15.93
C LYS A 3 22.63 16.29 16.56
N LYS A 4 21.68 16.70 17.41
CA LYS A 4 20.88 15.88 18.32
C LYS A 4 20.14 14.78 17.56
N SER A 5 20.45 13.53 17.89
CA SER A 5 19.71 12.35 17.48
C SER A 5 18.49 12.20 18.38
N VAL A 6 17.28 12.26 17.80
CA VAL A 6 16.07 11.70 18.41
C VAL A 6 15.60 10.58 17.49
N LYS A 7 16.15 9.39 17.71
CA LYS A 7 15.51 8.12 17.38
C LYS A 7 14.50 7.81 18.50
N SER A 8 13.46 7.05 18.17
CA SER A 8 12.40 6.51 19.03
C SER A 8 11.09 7.31 18.89
N LYS A 9 9.94 6.71 18.54
CA LYS A 9 9.38 5.48 19.10
C LYS A 9 8.47 4.81 18.05
N ILE A 10 8.90 3.67 17.49
CA ILE A 10 8.04 2.75 16.74
C ILE A 10 7.18 2.03 17.78
N ALA A 11 5.93 2.47 17.89
CA ALA A 11 4.93 1.85 18.75
C ALA A 11 4.39 0.60 18.05
N ILE A 12 4.92 -0.55 18.46
CA ILE A 12 4.24 -1.82 18.69
C ILE A 12 2.78 -1.87 18.19
N PHE A 13 2.54 -2.57 17.08
CA PHE A 13 1.29 -3.29 16.84
C PHE A 13 1.62 -4.76 16.58
N VAL A 14 2.10 -5.41 17.64
CA VAL A 14 2.18 -6.86 17.73
C VAL A 14 0.75 -7.35 17.98
N LEU A 15 0.04 -7.74 16.93
CA LEU A 15 -1.13 -8.60 17.05
C LEU A 15 -1.05 -9.70 15.97
N SER A 16 -0.61 -10.87 16.43
CA SER A 16 -0.95 -12.21 15.92
C SER A 16 -0.73 -12.52 14.42
N LEU A 17 0.38 -13.20 14.11
CA LEU A 17 0.36 -14.22 13.06
C LEU A 17 1.16 -15.45 13.51
N THR A 18 0.57 -16.21 14.42
CA THR A 18 0.85 -17.65 14.49
C THR A 18 0.22 -18.30 13.27
N MET A 19 1.03 -18.71 12.29
CA MET A 19 0.68 -19.84 11.44
C MET A 19 1.94 -20.64 11.15
N LEU A 20 2.07 -21.67 11.96
CA LEU A 20 3.06 -22.71 11.99
C LEU A 20 2.65 -23.81 10.98
N LEU A 21 3.64 -24.31 10.22
CA LEU A 21 3.76 -25.65 9.60
C LEU A 21 3.22 -25.96 8.18
N GLY A 22 4.15 -26.42 7.32
CA GLY A 22 3.97 -27.44 6.27
C GLY A 22 3.60 -26.92 4.87
N THR A 23 4.18 -27.38 3.75
CA THR A 23 4.75 -28.69 3.44
C THR A 23 5.67 -28.66 2.19
N ALA A 24 6.56 -29.65 2.16
CA ALA A 24 7.04 -30.45 1.04
C ALA A 24 7.84 -29.83 -0.14
N SER A 25 9.10 -30.25 -0.14
CA SER A 25 10.04 -30.39 -1.26
C SER A 25 9.41 -30.91 -2.57
N LEU A 26 9.74 -30.31 -3.72
CA LEU A 26 9.70 -30.98 -5.02
C LEU A 26 11.09 -30.90 -5.69
N ALA A 27 11.47 -32.03 -6.25
CA ALA A 27 12.80 -32.46 -6.63
C ALA A 27 13.42 -31.75 -7.84
N MET A 28 14.75 -31.72 -7.86
CA MET A 28 15.58 -31.45 -9.04
C MET A 28 15.60 -32.66 -9.98
N ALA A 29 15.29 -32.49 -11.27
CA ALA A 29 15.80 -33.35 -12.35
C ALA A 29 15.52 -32.73 -13.73
N GLY A 30 16.55 -32.68 -14.60
CA GLY A 30 16.39 -32.61 -16.05
C GLY A 30 17.09 -31.43 -16.73
N VAL A 31 18.25 -31.70 -17.34
CA VAL A 31 19.03 -30.78 -18.16
C VAL A 31 18.49 -30.78 -19.61
N ALA A 32 18.77 -29.68 -20.33
CA ALA A 32 18.31 -29.23 -21.65
C ALA A 32 18.52 -30.20 -22.86
N PRO A 33 18.04 -29.88 -24.08
CA PRO A 33 18.75 -28.88 -24.91
C PRO A 33 17.89 -27.97 -25.83
N VAL A 34 18.41 -26.75 -26.02
CA VAL A 34 18.39 -25.85 -27.18
C VAL A 34 17.26 -25.95 -28.22
N ASP A 35 16.43 -24.90 -28.28
CA ASP A 35 15.90 -24.37 -29.54
C ASP A 35 16.17 -22.86 -29.60
N LYS A 36 16.66 -22.42 -30.75
CA LYS A 36 17.22 -21.10 -31.04
C LYS A 36 16.23 -20.32 -31.91
N ALA A 37 15.56 -19.29 -31.38
CA ALA A 37 15.17 -18.07 -32.10
C ALA A 37 14.36 -17.08 -31.24
N ALA A 38 14.89 -15.87 -31.13
CA ALA A 38 14.18 -14.58 -31.19
C ALA A 38 12.89 -14.38 -30.37
N ALA A 39 13.00 -13.66 -29.26
CA ALA A 39 12.42 -12.32 -29.19
C ALA A 39 13.07 -11.55 -28.03
N ASN A 40 13.73 -10.47 -28.42
CA ASN A 40 14.16 -9.40 -27.57
C ASN A 40 12.91 -8.83 -26.88
N GLY A 41 12.74 -9.15 -25.60
CA GLY A 41 11.69 -8.59 -24.74
C GLY A 41 12.35 -7.91 -23.57
N VAL A 42 13.09 -6.85 -23.84
CA VAL A 42 13.47 -5.90 -22.80
C VAL A 42 12.15 -5.31 -22.31
N SER A 43 11.57 -5.88 -21.26
CA SER A 43 10.43 -5.28 -20.59
C SER A 43 10.91 -3.93 -20.10
N ALA A 44 10.45 -2.87 -20.78
CA ALA A 44 10.65 -1.49 -20.38
C ALA A 44 10.38 -1.37 -18.87
N PRO A 45 11.09 -0.47 -18.14
CA PRO A 45 10.73 -0.20 -16.75
C PRO A 45 9.24 0.10 -16.73
N GLN A 46 8.46 -0.82 -16.15
CA GLN A 46 7.03 -0.66 -16.03
C GLN A 46 6.89 0.59 -15.19
N SER A 47 6.32 1.64 -15.78
CA SER A 47 5.96 2.85 -15.06
C SER A 47 5.21 2.39 -13.82
N ILE A 48 5.74 2.68 -12.64
CA ILE A 48 5.03 2.41 -11.39
C ILE A 48 3.87 3.40 -11.42
N GLU A 49 2.74 3.00 -12.00
CA GLU A 49 1.52 3.78 -11.99
C GLU A 49 1.10 3.87 -10.52
N SER A 50 1.37 5.03 -9.93
CA SER A 50 0.86 5.35 -8.62
C SER A 50 -0.64 5.52 -8.77
N ILE A 51 -1.40 4.56 -8.25
CA ILE A 51 -2.86 4.68 -8.16
C ILE A 51 -3.16 5.95 -7.37
N HIS A 52 -3.98 6.81 -7.95
CA HIS A 52 -4.42 8.05 -7.33
C HIS A 52 -5.93 8.19 -7.49
N TYR A 53 -6.55 8.83 -6.52
CA TYR A 53 -7.98 8.99 -6.45
C TYR A 53 -8.36 10.46 -6.37
N HIS A 54 -9.43 10.82 -7.06
CA HIS A 54 -10.09 12.10 -6.86
C HIS A 54 -11.14 11.99 -5.77
N VAL A 55 -11.06 12.91 -4.82
CA VAL A 55 -12.06 13.06 -3.77
C VAL A 55 -13.30 13.72 -4.36
N THR A 56 -14.47 13.10 -4.20
CA THR A 56 -15.73 13.55 -4.81
C THR A 56 -16.60 14.40 -3.87
N GLY A 57 -16.23 14.49 -2.60
CA GLY A 57 -16.97 15.22 -1.57
C GLY A 57 -16.12 15.48 -0.33
N THR A 58 -16.60 16.34 0.57
CA THR A 58 -15.92 16.58 1.85
C THR A 58 -15.87 15.30 2.68
N THR A 59 -14.65 14.86 3.02
CA THR A 59 -14.41 13.65 3.81
C THR A 59 -13.16 13.81 4.68
N TYR A 60 -12.82 12.78 5.44
CA TYR A 60 -11.72 12.79 6.39
C TYR A 60 -10.80 11.61 6.14
N ILE A 61 -9.50 11.86 6.16
CA ILE A 61 -8.47 10.83 6.31
C ILE A 61 -8.39 10.50 7.79
N ARG A 62 -8.55 9.21 8.12
CA ARG A 62 -8.57 8.71 9.49
C ARG A 62 -7.39 7.81 9.77
N SER A 63 -7.05 7.65 11.04
CA SER A 63 -5.94 6.80 11.48
C SER A 63 -6.20 5.29 11.35
N GLY A 64 -7.40 4.89 10.94
CA GLY A 64 -7.79 3.49 10.79
C GLY A 64 -9.06 3.33 9.95
N PRO A 65 -9.38 2.10 9.54
CA PRO A 65 -10.48 1.79 8.65
C PRO A 65 -11.82 1.81 9.41
N GLY A 66 -12.35 3.00 9.67
CA GLY A 66 -13.62 3.17 10.38
C GLY A 66 -13.88 4.60 10.85
N THR A 67 -15.15 4.91 11.13
CA THR A 67 -15.56 6.23 11.63
C THR A 67 -15.22 6.47 13.10
N SER A 68 -14.93 5.42 13.86
CA SER A 68 -14.52 5.49 15.26
C SER A 68 -13.06 5.92 15.46
N TYR A 69 -12.25 5.89 14.39
CA TYR A 69 -10.85 6.30 14.44
C TYR A 69 -10.70 7.82 14.36
N SER A 70 -9.58 8.33 14.87
CA SER A 70 -9.29 9.76 14.90
C SER A 70 -9.13 10.34 13.49
N ILE A 71 -9.59 11.58 13.30
CA ILE A 71 -9.41 12.34 12.05
C ILE A 71 -8.00 12.90 12.04
N LEU A 72 -7.22 12.52 11.02
CA LEU A 72 -5.86 13.03 10.79
C LEU A 72 -5.86 14.29 9.94
N ARG A 73 -6.74 14.32 8.93
CA ARG A 73 -6.86 15.45 7.98
C ARG A 73 -8.24 15.49 7.36
N THR A 74 -8.71 16.70 7.07
CA THR A 74 -9.90 16.96 6.25
C THR A 74 -9.49 17.13 4.79
N VAL A 75 -10.21 16.49 3.88
CA VAL A 75 -10.03 16.62 2.43
C VAL A 75 -11.36 17.02 1.79
N TYR A 76 -11.28 17.75 0.68
CA TYR A 76 -12.43 18.35 0.00
C TYR A 76 -12.59 17.79 -1.41
N ALA A 77 -13.77 18.02 -1.99
CA ALA A 77 -14.02 17.64 -3.37
C ALA A 77 -13.01 18.31 -4.32
N GLY A 78 -12.41 17.53 -5.21
CA GLY A 78 -11.36 17.96 -6.13
C GLY A 78 -9.94 17.69 -5.64
N ASP A 79 -9.74 17.35 -4.36
CA ASP A 79 -8.43 16.93 -3.86
C ASP A 79 -8.01 15.60 -4.49
N THR A 80 -6.70 15.44 -4.70
CA THR A 80 -6.08 14.18 -5.14
C THR A 80 -5.36 13.53 -3.96
N VAL A 81 -5.65 12.25 -3.74
CA VAL A 81 -4.97 11.40 -2.75
C VAL A 81 -4.33 10.21 -3.46
N TRP A 82 -3.23 9.70 -2.93
CA TRP A 82 -2.50 8.60 -3.53
C TRP A 82 -2.71 7.33 -2.72
N TYR A 83 -2.82 6.18 -3.39
CA TYR A 83 -2.91 4.89 -2.71
C TYR A 83 -1.64 4.62 -1.90
N ASN A 84 -1.81 4.18 -0.65
CA ASN A 84 -0.70 3.78 0.20
C ASN A 84 -0.64 2.24 0.30
N SER A 85 0.31 1.62 -0.40
CA SER A 85 0.52 0.16 -0.35
C SER A 85 1.22 -0.33 0.92
N GLU A 86 1.76 0.56 1.75
CA GLU A 86 2.41 0.19 3.02
C GLU A 86 1.37 -0.07 4.13
N LEU A 87 0.17 0.48 4.00
CA LEU A 87 -0.95 0.24 4.90
C LEU A 87 -1.74 -0.99 4.47
N THR A 88 -2.24 -1.74 5.44
CA THR A 88 -3.11 -2.90 5.15
C THR A 88 -4.43 -2.41 4.58
N ASP A 89 -4.77 -2.88 3.39
CA ASP A 89 -6.10 -2.77 2.82
C ASP A 89 -7.00 -3.87 3.41
N TYR A 90 -8.06 -3.44 4.10
CA TYR A 90 -9.00 -4.34 4.76
C TYR A 90 -10.19 -4.69 3.87
N GLY A 91 -10.33 -4.08 2.69
CA GLY A 91 -11.46 -4.31 1.78
C GLY A 91 -12.82 -4.01 2.39
N ASN A 92 -12.88 -3.16 3.43
CA ASN A 92 -14.07 -2.89 4.23
C ASN A 92 -14.69 -1.51 3.92
N GLY A 93 -14.51 -1.03 2.69
CA GLY A 93 -14.96 0.30 2.24
C GLY A 93 -14.04 1.45 2.69
N TRP A 94 -12.82 1.12 3.11
CA TRP A 94 -11.78 2.08 3.47
C TRP A 94 -10.51 1.80 2.67
N THR A 95 -10.13 2.76 1.83
CA THR A 95 -8.92 2.69 1.04
C THR A 95 -7.76 3.33 1.81
N PRO A 96 -6.61 2.65 1.90
CA PRO A 96 -5.39 3.25 2.45
C PRO A 96 -4.83 4.29 1.47
N VAL A 97 -4.63 5.51 1.97
CA VAL A 97 -4.16 6.64 1.17
C VAL A 97 -3.15 7.49 1.91
N TYR A 98 -2.41 8.31 1.15
CA TYR A 98 -1.58 9.36 1.69
C TYR A 98 -1.75 10.68 0.91
N ILE A 99 -1.50 11.80 1.58
CA ILE A 99 -1.44 13.14 1.01
C ILE A 99 -0.36 13.95 1.74
N GLY A 100 0.68 14.34 0.99
CA GLY A 100 1.86 14.98 1.58
C GLY A 100 2.52 14.06 2.62
N SER A 101 2.53 14.49 3.89
CA SER A 101 3.08 13.72 5.03
C SER A 101 2.01 13.03 5.89
N THR A 102 0.75 13.03 5.45
CA THR A 102 -0.36 12.40 6.18
C THR A 102 -0.74 11.10 5.48
N GLU A 103 -0.64 9.98 6.20
CA GLU A 103 -1.09 8.66 5.76
C GLU A 103 -2.29 8.21 6.61
N GLY A 104 -3.19 7.44 6.02
CA GLY A 104 -4.35 6.92 6.73
C GLY A 104 -5.36 6.26 5.81
N TYR A 105 -6.62 6.30 6.21
CA TYR A 105 -7.72 5.63 5.53
C TYR A 105 -8.81 6.62 5.14
N ILE A 106 -9.32 6.49 3.91
CA ILE A 106 -10.43 7.29 3.38
C ILE A 106 -11.59 6.38 2.97
N LEU A 107 -12.82 6.90 3.02
CA LEU A 107 -14.01 6.16 2.60
C LEU A 107 -14.04 5.98 1.08
N ASP A 108 -14.17 4.73 0.62
CA ASP A 108 -14.24 4.38 -0.81
C ASP A 108 -15.34 5.14 -1.55
N SER A 109 -16.51 5.26 -0.91
CA SER A 109 -17.66 5.97 -1.48
C SER A 109 -17.39 7.46 -1.76
N LYS A 110 -16.30 8.02 -1.22
CA LYS A 110 -15.91 9.45 -1.38
C LYS A 110 -14.70 9.65 -2.27
N ILE A 111 -14.21 8.59 -2.91
CA ILE A 111 -13.10 8.63 -3.83
C ILE A 111 -13.47 7.94 -5.15
N GLN A 112 -12.86 8.38 -6.23
CA GLN A 112 -12.98 7.77 -7.56
C GLN A 112 -11.59 7.58 -8.13
N GLU A 113 -11.32 6.37 -8.60
CA GLU A 113 -10.11 6.05 -9.37
C GLU A 113 -10.20 6.69 -10.76
N TYR A 114 -9.04 7.00 -11.33
CA TYR A 114 -8.91 7.61 -12.65
C TYR A 114 -9.10 6.59 -13.77
#